data_AF-A0A9E5YW21-F1
#
_entry.id   AF-A0A9E5YW21-F1
#
_cell.length_a   1.000
_cell.length_b   1.000
_cell.length_c   1.000
_cell.angle_alpha   90.00
_cell.angle_beta   90.00
_cell.angle_gamma   90.00
#
_symmetry.space_group_name_H-M   'P 1'
#
loop_
_entity.id
_entity.type
_entity.pdbx_description
1 polymer ?
#
loop_
_entity_poly.entity_id
_entity_poly.type
_entity_poly.pdbx_seq_one_letter_code
_entity_poly.pdbx_strand_id
1 'polypeptide(L)'
;MKKLCIILICCFLFFISFAQENNEQEIEKTLEEVPKDISNPNRVFTDIEDEYKLAKYFLSSKDRKIYKSLSDEEKPILLERFWAENDPNPVTAQNEFLQVIIERIKYCNEHFSHFKDGWKTDRGRIFIKYGQPFEILNEVTGRNTKATEREYQIWKYRIGSNMTYIFIDLQHFGDYRIIYSQNDEKEITLPDWRSYLGSDFDASLLY
;
A
#
# COMPACT_ATOMS: atom_id res chain seq x y z
N MET A 1 -28.73 1.22 -52.38
CA MET A 1 -28.16 1.87 -51.18
C MET A 1 -27.79 0.82 -50.12
N LYS A 2 -26.73 0.02 -50.30
CA LYS A 2 -26.21 -0.92 -49.28
C LYS A 2 -24.74 -1.28 -49.56
N LYS A 3 -23.81 -0.34 -49.40
CA LYS A 3 -22.36 -0.65 -49.39
C LYS A 3 -21.52 0.21 -48.41
N LEU A 4 -22.14 1.10 -47.63
CA LEU A 4 -21.40 2.02 -46.74
C LEU A 4 -21.28 1.56 -45.26
N CYS A 5 -21.94 0.46 -44.86
CA CYS A 5 -22.00 0.07 -43.44
C CYS A 5 -20.88 -0.90 -42.98
N ILE A 6 -20.25 -1.65 -43.89
CA ILE A 6 -19.28 -2.70 -43.52
C ILE A 6 -17.91 -2.10 -43.14
N ILE A 7 -17.48 -1.02 -43.81
CA ILE A 7 -16.18 -0.38 -43.54
C ILE A 7 -16.17 0.29 -42.15
N LEU A 8 -17.26 0.93 -41.76
CA LEU A 8 -17.40 1.58 -40.44
C LEU A 8 -17.40 0.56 -39.29
N ILE A 9 -18.02 -0.62 -39.47
CA ILE A 9 -18.03 -1.69 -38.45
C ILE A 9 -16.65 -2.34 -38.33
N CYS A 10 -15.96 -2.60 -39.44
CA CYS A 10 -14.59 -3.14 -39.41
C CYS A 10 -13.59 -2.14 -38.79
N CYS A 11 -13.71 -0.85 -39.09
CA CYS A 11 -12.89 0.17 -38.43
C CYS A 11 -13.20 0.26 -36.92
N PHE A 12 -14.47 0.21 -36.51
CA PHE A 12 -14.83 0.26 -35.09
C PHE A 12 -14.35 -0.99 -34.32
N LEU A 13 -14.45 -2.18 -34.92
CA LEU A 13 -13.90 -3.41 -34.34
C LEU A 13 -12.37 -3.40 -34.29
N PHE A 14 -11.70 -2.83 -35.28
CA PHE A 14 -10.24 -2.65 -35.27
C PHE A 14 -9.80 -1.65 -34.20
N PHE A 15 -10.55 -0.57 -34.00
CA PHE A 15 -10.32 0.39 -32.92
C PHE A 15 -10.60 -0.21 -31.54
N ILE A 16 -11.63 -1.05 -31.38
CA ILE A 16 -11.87 -1.78 -30.13
C ILE A 16 -10.74 -2.78 -29.87
N SER A 17 -10.34 -3.57 -30.88
CA SER A 17 -9.23 -4.53 -30.75
C SER A 17 -7.92 -3.82 -30.40
N PHE A 18 -7.62 -2.70 -31.06
CA PHE A 18 -6.43 -1.90 -30.80
C PHE A 18 -6.47 -1.22 -29.42
N ALA A 19 -7.64 -0.74 -28.97
CA ALA A 19 -7.81 -0.20 -27.63
C ALA A 19 -7.70 -1.28 -26.55
N GLN A 20 -8.18 -2.49 -26.82
CA GLN A 20 -8.08 -3.63 -25.91
C GLN A 20 -6.63 -4.12 -25.81
N GLU A 21 -5.92 -4.19 -26.94
CA GLU A 21 -4.50 -4.58 -27.02
C GLU A 21 -3.57 -3.55 -26.35
N ASN A 22 -3.86 -2.24 -26.49
CA ASN A 22 -3.13 -1.19 -25.75
C ASN A 22 -3.36 -1.30 -24.24
N ASN A 23 -4.59 -1.60 -23.81
CA ASN A 23 -4.92 -1.76 -22.38
C ASN A 23 -4.28 -3.03 -21.81
N GLU A 24 -4.28 -4.13 -22.55
CA GLU A 24 -3.60 -5.37 -22.17
C GLU A 24 -2.07 -5.18 -22.06
N GLN A 25 -1.44 -4.46 -22.99
CA GLN A 25 -0.01 -4.14 -22.92
C GLN A 25 0.34 -3.18 -21.78
N GLU A 26 -0.54 -2.23 -21.45
CA GLU A 26 -0.34 -1.31 -20.32
C GLU A 26 -0.52 -2.03 -18.96
N ILE A 27 -1.45 -2.98 -18.88
CA ILE A 27 -1.62 -3.89 -17.75
C ILE A 27 -0.41 -4.82 -17.60
N GLU A 28 0.06 -5.43 -18.70
CA GLU A 28 1.22 -6.33 -18.69
C GLU A 28 2.51 -5.59 -18.30
N LYS A 29 2.72 -4.39 -18.83
CA LYS A 29 3.85 -3.52 -18.47
C LYS A 29 3.81 -3.07 -17.01
N THR A 30 2.62 -2.85 -16.44
CA THR A 30 2.49 -2.57 -15.01
C THR A 30 2.58 -3.81 -14.11
N LEU A 31 2.39 -5.02 -14.64
CA LEU A 31 2.64 -6.27 -13.92
C LEU A 31 4.16 -6.59 -13.85
N GLU A 32 4.96 -6.08 -14.78
CA GLU A 32 6.43 -6.21 -14.80
C GLU A 32 7.18 -5.33 -13.78
N GLU A 33 6.58 -4.26 -13.26
CA GLU A 33 7.25 -3.33 -12.33
C GLU A 33 7.25 -3.78 -10.87
N VAL A 34 6.51 -4.84 -10.51
CA VAL A 34 6.57 -5.39 -9.16
C VAL A 34 7.74 -6.38 -9.09
N PRO A 35 8.67 -6.24 -8.12
CA PRO A 35 9.65 -7.27 -7.86
C PRO A 35 8.88 -8.46 -7.28
N LYS A 36 8.43 -9.37 -8.15
CA LYS A 36 7.93 -10.68 -7.79
C LYS A 36 9.05 -11.65 -8.09
N ASP A 37 9.45 -12.46 -7.11
CA ASP A 37 10.34 -13.57 -7.35
C ASP A 37 9.60 -14.63 -8.18
N ILE A 38 9.78 -14.58 -9.49
CA ILE A 38 9.15 -15.50 -10.45
C ILE A 38 9.52 -16.96 -10.13
N SER A 39 10.62 -17.21 -9.41
CA SER A 39 11.04 -18.56 -9.02
C SER A 39 10.28 -19.13 -7.81
N ASN A 40 9.62 -18.29 -7.00
CA ASN A 40 8.89 -18.74 -5.81
C ASN A 40 7.51 -18.09 -5.69
N PRO A 41 6.40 -18.87 -5.82
CA PRO A 41 5.05 -18.32 -5.73
C PRO A 41 4.69 -17.77 -4.34
N ASN A 42 5.51 -18.03 -3.32
CA ASN A 42 5.33 -17.59 -1.93
C ASN A 42 6.40 -16.57 -1.50
N ARG A 43 7.01 -15.83 -2.44
CA ARG A 43 7.84 -14.66 -2.13
C ARG A 43 7.47 -13.48 -3.02
N VAL A 44 7.56 -12.28 -2.45
CA VAL A 44 7.47 -11.05 -3.24
C VAL A 44 8.88 -10.69 -3.69
N PHE A 45 9.76 -10.33 -2.76
CA PHE A 45 11.09 -9.83 -3.06
C PHE A 45 12.12 -10.95 -3.14
N THR A 46 13.11 -10.78 -4.02
CA THR A 46 14.30 -11.63 -4.07
C THR A 46 15.27 -11.30 -2.93
N ASP A 47 15.32 -10.03 -2.50
CA ASP A 47 16.07 -9.59 -1.33
C ASP A 47 15.34 -10.00 -0.04
N ILE A 48 15.99 -10.85 0.76
CA ILE A 48 15.39 -11.43 1.97
C ILE A 48 15.12 -10.38 3.05
N GLU A 49 15.88 -9.29 3.09
CA GLU A 49 15.67 -8.23 4.06
C GLU A 49 14.43 -7.40 3.71
N ASP A 50 14.20 -7.09 2.44
CA ASP A 50 12.97 -6.46 1.98
C ASP A 50 11.75 -7.41 2.12
N GLU A 51 11.92 -8.71 1.84
CA GLU A 51 10.88 -9.72 2.08
C GLU A 51 10.48 -9.79 3.57
N TYR A 52 11.47 -9.77 4.47
CA TYR A 52 11.21 -9.71 5.90
C TYR A 52 10.54 -8.40 6.32
N LYS A 53 10.98 -7.24 5.80
CA LYS A 53 10.34 -5.94 6.10
C LYS A 53 8.87 -5.94 5.72
N LEU A 54 8.51 -6.55 4.58
CA LEU A 54 7.12 -6.72 4.16
C LEU A 54 6.38 -7.65 5.12
N ALA A 55 6.89 -8.87 5.33
CA ALA A 55 6.26 -9.86 6.21
C ALA A 55 6.06 -9.32 7.63
N LYS A 56 7.00 -8.49 8.13
CA LYS A 56 6.95 -7.86 9.46
C LYS A 56 5.69 -7.04 9.72
N TYR A 57 4.99 -6.57 8.69
CA TYR A 57 3.70 -5.87 8.83
C TYR A 57 2.60 -6.79 9.38
N PHE A 58 2.74 -8.09 9.15
CA PHE A 58 1.78 -9.13 9.50
C PHE A 58 2.28 -10.04 10.62
N LEU A 59 3.59 -10.28 10.70
CA LEU A 59 4.21 -11.16 11.68
C LEU A 59 3.90 -10.78 13.13
N SER A 60 3.70 -11.80 13.96
CA SER A 60 3.54 -11.62 15.39
C SER A 60 4.85 -11.17 16.06
N SER A 61 4.76 -10.61 17.27
CA SER A 61 5.94 -10.30 18.08
C SER A 61 6.79 -11.53 18.39
N LYS A 62 6.20 -12.73 18.42
CA LYS A 62 6.92 -13.99 18.62
C LYS A 62 7.73 -14.34 17.38
N ASP A 63 7.12 -14.32 16.20
CA ASP A 63 7.79 -14.72 14.95
C ASP A 63 8.91 -13.74 14.58
N ARG A 64 8.73 -12.45 14.89
CA ARG A 64 9.81 -11.44 14.75
C ARG A 64 11.00 -11.72 15.66
N LYS A 65 10.80 -12.33 16.83
CA LYS A 65 11.91 -12.74 17.71
C LYS A 65 12.58 -14.00 17.17
N ILE A 66 11.80 -14.96 16.69
CA ILE A 66 12.30 -16.19 16.06
C ILE A 66 13.18 -15.84 14.86
N TYR A 67 12.69 -15.02 13.92
CA TYR A 67 13.43 -14.60 12.74
C TYR A 67 14.81 -14.02 13.06
N LYS A 68 14.92 -13.23 14.13
CA LYS A 68 16.20 -12.63 14.57
C LYS A 68 17.21 -13.65 15.09
N SER A 69 16.76 -14.82 15.55
CA SER A 69 17.63 -15.90 16.02
C SER A 69 18.01 -16.91 14.93
N LEU A 70 17.41 -16.83 13.74
CA LEU A 70 17.65 -17.75 12.63
C LEU A 70 18.95 -17.42 11.89
N SER A 71 19.58 -18.44 11.31
CA SER A 71 20.67 -18.29 10.36
C SER A 71 20.18 -17.69 9.03
N ASP A 72 21.10 -17.26 8.18
CA ASP A 72 20.75 -16.69 6.87
C ASP A 72 20.11 -17.72 5.94
N GLU A 73 20.40 -19.01 6.12
CA GLU A 73 19.76 -20.12 5.38
C GLU A 73 18.34 -20.42 5.88
N GLU A 74 18.06 -20.19 7.16
CA GLU A 74 16.77 -20.48 7.77
C GLU A 74 15.74 -19.36 7.57
N LYS A 75 16.20 -18.10 7.42
CA LYS A 75 15.33 -16.92 7.24
C LYS A 75 14.38 -17.05 6.02
N PRO A 76 14.85 -17.40 4.81
CA PRO A 76 13.97 -17.57 3.65
C PRO A 76 12.90 -18.63 3.90
N ILE A 77 13.27 -19.75 4.54
CA ILE A 77 12.35 -20.87 4.83
C ILE A 77 11.21 -20.41 5.75
N LEU A 78 11.52 -19.59 6.76
CA LEU A 78 10.49 -19.04 7.64
C LEU A 78 9.54 -18.11 6.87
N LEU A 79 10.07 -17.23 6.01
CA LEU A 79 9.26 -16.27 5.26
C LEU A 79 8.37 -16.97 4.22
N GLU A 80 8.91 -17.94 3.49
CA GLU A 80 8.14 -18.76 2.54
C GLU A 80 7.01 -19.51 3.23
N ARG A 81 7.30 -20.11 4.39
CA ARG A 81 6.28 -20.77 5.21
C ARG A 81 5.23 -19.78 5.68
N PHE A 82 5.64 -18.61 6.15
CA PHE A 82 4.72 -17.58 6.62
C PHE A 82 3.70 -17.21 5.54
N TRP A 83 4.14 -16.95 4.31
CA TRP A 83 3.22 -16.63 3.22
C TRP A 83 2.33 -17.81 2.85
N ALA A 84 2.89 -19.01 2.73
CA ALA A 84 2.12 -20.21 2.42
C ALA A 84 1.05 -20.54 3.49
N GLU A 85 1.34 -20.31 4.77
CA GLU A 85 0.37 -20.50 5.86
C GLU A 85 -0.74 -19.44 5.87
N ASN A 86 -0.52 -18.29 5.23
CA ASN A 86 -1.53 -17.24 5.08
C ASN A 86 -2.25 -17.29 3.72
N ASP A 87 -2.02 -18.34 2.92
CA ASP A 87 -2.75 -18.60 1.69
C ASP A 87 -4.20 -19.01 2.00
N PRO A 88 -5.22 -18.21 1.62
CA PRO A 88 -6.62 -18.54 1.86
C PRO A 88 -7.09 -19.78 1.09
N ASN A 89 -6.48 -20.08 -0.05
CA ASN A 89 -6.87 -21.20 -0.90
C ASN A 89 -5.65 -21.89 -1.55
N PRO A 90 -4.98 -22.80 -0.83
CA PRO A 90 -3.76 -23.46 -1.32
C PRO A 90 -4.01 -24.45 -2.48
N VAL A 91 -5.25 -24.59 -2.95
CA VAL A 91 -5.59 -25.40 -4.13
C VAL A 91 -5.28 -24.64 -5.42
N THR A 92 -5.26 -23.30 -5.40
CA THR A 92 -4.88 -22.51 -6.56
C THR A 92 -3.35 -22.49 -6.71
N ALA A 93 -2.89 -22.22 -7.92
CA ALA A 93 -1.45 -22.16 -8.20
C ALA A 93 -0.78 -20.90 -7.62
N GLN A 94 -1.57 -19.90 -7.19
CA GLN A 94 -1.06 -18.63 -6.71
C GLN A 94 -1.74 -18.26 -5.40
N ASN A 95 -0.94 -17.89 -4.40
CA ASN A 95 -1.42 -17.41 -3.12
C ASN A 95 -2.21 -16.10 -3.28
N GLU A 96 -3.54 -16.13 -3.09
CA GLU A 96 -4.40 -14.96 -3.34
C GLU A 96 -4.14 -13.83 -2.35
N PHE A 97 -3.74 -14.16 -1.11
CA PHE A 97 -3.35 -13.14 -0.14
C PHE A 97 -2.12 -12.39 -0.64
N LEU A 98 -1.11 -13.11 -1.16
CA LEU A 98 0.09 -12.50 -1.72
C LEU A 98 -0.22 -11.63 -2.94
N GLN A 99 -1.15 -12.05 -3.81
CA GLN A 99 -1.60 -11.24 -4.96
C GLN A 99 -2.17 -9.89 -4.50
N VAL A 100 -3.05 -9.88 -3.50
CA VAL A 100 -3.60 -8.64 -2.93
C VAL A 100 -2.49 -7.75 -2.35
N ILE A 101 -1.50 -8.34 -1.68
CA ILE A 101 -0.35 -7.58 -1.15
C ILE A 101 0.49 -6.98 -2.28
N ILE A 102 0.72 -7.73 -3.36
CA ILE A 102 1.42 -7.27 -4.56
C ILE A 102 0.71 -6.07 -5.19
N GLU A 103 -0.62 -6.13 -5.35
CA GLU A 103 -1.41 -5.02 -5.88
C GLU A 103 -1.31 -3.77 -4.98
N ARG A 104 -1.33 -3.96 -3.66
CA ARG A 104 -1.16 -2.86 -2.69
C ARG A 104 0.24 -2.27 -2.73
N ILE A 105 1.28 -3.09 -2.89
CA ILE A 105 2.66 -2.61 -3.06
C ILE A 105 2.75 -1.74 -4.31
N LYS A 106 2.18 -2.19 -5.43
CA LYS A 106 2.13 -1.42 -6.69
C LYS A 106 1.49 -0.05 -6.47
N TYR A 107 0.28 -0.03 -5.89
CA TYR A 107 -0.42 1.21 -5.56
C TYR A 107 0.43 2.11 -4.65
N CYS A 108 1.05 1.56 -3.62
CA CYS A 108 1.87 2.33 -2.70
C CYS A 108 3.09 2.91 -3.40
N ASN A 109 3.76 2.15 -4.26
CA ASN A 109 4.92 2.63 -5.00
C ASN A 109 4.55 3.71 -6.02
N GLU A 110 3.36 3.66 -6.61
CA GLU A 110 2.86 4.69 -7.49
C GLU A 110 2.49 5.99 -6.74
N HIS A 111 1.81 5.89 -5.60
CA HIS A 111 1.20 7.05 -4.94
C HIS A 111 1.99 7.60 -3.74
N PHE A 112 2.83 6.79 -3.10
CA PHE A 112 3.50 7.12 -1.84
C PHE A 112 5.02 7.11 -1.94
N SER A 113 5.61 6.80 -3.10
CA SER A 113 7.07 6.87 -3.26
C SER A 113 7.58 8.31 -3.18
N HIS A 114 8.76 8.45 -2.58
CA HIS A 114 9.53 9.70 -2.58
C HIS A 114 11.03 9.39 -2.69
N PHE A 115 11.82 9.64 -1.64
CA PHE A 115 13.22 9.20 -1.49
C PHE A 115 13.37 7.71 -1.17
N LYS A 116 12.27 7.00 -0.92
CA LYS A 116 12.18 5.55 -0.73
C LYS A 116 10.90 5.03 -1.38
N ASP A 117 10.89 3.74 -1.66
CA ASP A 117 9.73 3.05 -2.21
C ASP A 117 8.50 3.25 -1.33
N GLY A 118 7.35 3.52 -1.97
CA GLY A 118 6.13 3.85 -1.28
C GLY A 118 5.65 2.77 -0.31
N TRP A 119 5.89 1.48 -0.61
CA TRP A 119 5.58 0.39 0.32
C TRP A 119 6.34 0.48 1.65
N LYS A 120 7.49 1.17 1.68
CA LYS A 120 8.33 1.42 2.88
C LYS A 120 7.93 2.69 3.65
N THR A 121 6.93 3.44 3.20
CA THR A 121 6.43 4.65 3.89
C THR A 121 5.43 4.31 5.00
N ASP A 122 5.14 5.28 5.89
CA ASP A 122 4.11 5.08 6.91
C ASP A 122 2.72 4.91 6.28
N ARG A 123 2.39 5.69 5.24
CA ARG A 123 1.14 5.53 4.48
C ARG A 123 1.09 4.17 3.78
N GLY A 124 2.15 3.79 3.08
CA GLY A 124 2.21 2.52 2.36
C GLY A 124 2.10 1.30 3.28
N ARG A 125 2.74 1.36 4.46
CA ARG A 125 2.62 0.32 5.49
C ARG A 125 1.19 0.13 5.99
N ILE A 126 0.47 1.22 6.26
CA ILE A 126 -0.94 1.15 6.70
C ILE A 126 -1.84 0.68 5.56
N PHE A 127 -1.63 1.18 4.34
CA PHE A 127 -2.36 0.75 3.14
C PHE A 127 -2.14 -0.72 2.81
N ILE A 128 -0.92 -1.24 2.94
CA ILE A 128 -0.62 -2.66 2.70
C ILE A 128 -1.34 -3.55 3.73
N LYS A 129 -1.37 -3.15 5.01
CA LYS A 129 -2.07 -3.90 6.07
C LYS A 129 -3.58 -3.94 5.83
N TYR A 130 -4.20 -2.80 5.54
CA TYR A 130 -5.66 -2.66 5.64
C TYR A 130 -6.36 -2.36 4.30
N GLY A 131 -5.60 -2.10 3.24
CA GLY A 131 -6.12 -1.72 1.93
C GLY A 131 -6.53 -0.25 1.87
N GLN A 132 -7.43 0.05 0.95
CA GLN A 132 -7.98 1.39 0.75
C GLN A 132 -8.80 1.82 1.98
N PRO A 133 -8.53 3.02 2.55
CA PRO A 133 -9.37 3.60 3.58
C PRO A 133 -10.81 3.80 3.10
N PHE A 134 -11.77 3.72 4.02
CA PHE A 134 -13.16 4.08 3.72
C PHE A 134 -13.30 5.58 3.45
N GLU A 135 -12.51 6.39 4.16
CA GLU A 135 -12.50 7.85 4.00
C GLU A 135 -11.08 8.37 4.12
N ILE A 136 -10.73 9.33 3.26
CA ILE A 136 -9.49 10.11 3.32
C ILE A 136 -9.89 11.60 3.32
N LEU A 137 -9.52 12.30 4.38
CA LEU A 137 -9.63 13.77 4.45
C LEU A 137 -8.25 14.37 4.21
N ASN A 138 -8.15 15.37 3.34
CA ASN A 138 -6.92 16.11 3.07
C ASN A 138 -7.08 17.51 3.65
N GLU A 139 -6.21 17.87 4.56
CA GLU A 139 -6.30 19.10 5.33
C GLU A 139 -4.94 19.80 5.39
N VAL A 140 -4.95 21.07 5.78
CA VAL A 140 -3.75 21.86 6.03
C VAL A 140 -3.75 22.39 7.45
N THR A 141 -2.58 22.42 8.09
CA THR A 141 -2.45 22.99 9.44
C THR A 141 -2.71 24.48 9.41
N GLY A 142 -3.48 25.02 10.35
CA GLY A 142 -3.68 26.46 10.42
C GLY A 142 -2.49 27.19 11.02
N ARG A 143 -1.73 27.93 10.18
CA ARG A 143 -0.98 29.13 10.61
C ARG A 143 -0.88 30.14 9.48
N ASN A 144 -0.90 31.41 9.90
CA ASN A 144 -1.07 32.70 9.19
C ASN A 144 -0.39 32.91 7.81
N THR A 145 0.45 32.02 7.30
CA THR A 145 1.07 32.13 5.97
C THR A 145 1.24 30.76 5.29
N LYS A 146 1.08 30.71 3.96
CA LYS A 146 1.30 29.51 3.11
C LYS A 146 2.64 28.82 3.32
N ALA A 147 3.67 29.57 3.74
CA ALA A 147 5.01 29.03 3.98
C ALA A 147 5.10 28.14 5.24
N THR A 148 4.10 28.20 6.12
CA THR A 148 4.06 27.44 7.38
C THR A 148 2.92 26.41 7.44
N GLU A 149 2.03 26.42 6.45
CA GLU A 149 0.98 25.42 6.27
C GLU A 149 1.62 24.08 5.94
N ARG A 150 1.25 23.01 6.65
CA ARG A 150 1.65 21.63 6.34
C ARG A 150 0.43 20.84 5.94
N GLU A 151 0.58 19.97 4.96
CA GLU A 151 -0.47 19.06 4.54
C GLU A 151 -0.54 17.86 5.48
N TYR A 152 -1.74 17.45 5.84
CA TYR A 152 -1.98 16.21 6.55
C TYR A 152 -3.20 15.47 6.01
N GLN A 153 -3.20 14.16 6.20
CA GLN A 153 -4.27 13.26 5.79
C GLN A 153 -4.84 12.54 7.01
N ILE A 154 -6.16 12.49 7.10
CA ILE A 154 -6.88 11.65 8.07
C ILE A 154 -7.44 10.46 7.30
N TRP A 155 -6.99 9.26 7.65
CA TRP A 155 -7.47 8.02 7.04
C TRP A 155 -8.37 7.28 8.03
N LYS A 156 -9.60 6.96 7.61
CA LYS A 156 -10.55 6.20 8.43
C LYS A 156 -10.84 4.84 7.80
N TYR A 157 -10.80 3.80 8.61
CA TYR A 157 -11.12 2.43 8.23
C TYR A 157 -12.33 1.93 9.01
N ARG A 158 -13.33 1.39 8.30
CA ARG A 158 -14.50 0.74 8.89
C ARG A 158 -14.33 -0.77 8.98
N ILE A 159 -13.16 -1.20 9.42
CA ILE A 159 -12.81 -2.62 9.58
C ILE A 159 -12.47 -2.84 11.05
N GLY A 160 -13.03 -3.89 11.65
CA GLY A 160 -12.81 -4.22 13.06
C GLY A 160 -13.30 -3.13 14.01
N SER A 161 -12.36 -2.44 14.67
CA SER A 161 -12.56 -1.48 15.76
C SER A 161 -12.75 -0.02 15.32
N ASN A 162 -12.96 0.25 14.04
CA ASN A 162 -12.93 1.59 13.43
C ASN A 162 -11.60 2.31 13.70
N MET A 163 -10.62 2.11 12.83
CA MET A 163 -9.28 2.67 12.98
C MET A 163 -9.17 4.04 12.30
N THR A 164 -8.49 4.99 12.96
CA THR A 164 -8.24 6.33 12.43
C THR A 164 -6.76 6.65 12.53
N TYR A 165 -6.18 7.15 11.45
CA TYR A 165 -4.77 7.55 11.37
C TYR A 165 -4.65 9.00 10.92
N ILE A 166 -3.67 9.73 11.45
CA ILE A 166 -3.27 11.03 10.91
C ILE A 166 -1.83 10.93 10.42
N PHE A 167 -1.63 11.28 9.15
CA PHE A 167 -0.33 11.40 8.53
C PHE A 167 -0.07 12.86 8.20
N ILE A 168 1.13 13.38 8.50
CA ILE A 168 1.49 14.77 8.17
C ILE A 168 2.80 14.80 7.39
N ASP A 169 2.87 15.64 6.36
CA ASP A 169 4.12 15.99 5.71
C ASP A 169 4.79 17.14 6.45
N LEU A 170 5.80 16.81 7.26
CA LEU A 170 6.50 17.78 8.10
C LEU A 170 7.48 18.66 7.31
N GLN A 171 7.92 18.20 6.15
CA GLN A 171 9.03 18.79 5.40
C GLN A 171 8.66 19.25 3.99
N HIS A 172 7.40 19.04 3.55
CA HIS A 172 6.90 19.39 2.21
C HIS A 172 7.58 18.64 1.08
N PHE A 173 7.98 17.39 1.34
CA PHE A 173 8.63 16.52 0.36
C PHE A 173 7.86 15.22 0.09
N GLY A 174 6.64 15.10 0.59
CA GLY A 174 5.78 13.92 0.42
C GLY A 174 6.07 12.75 1.37
N ASP A 175 7.01 12.88 2.31
CA ASP A 175 7.26 11.88 3.37
C ASP A 175 6.24 12.05 4.51
N TYR A 176 5.01 11.67 4.23
CA TYR A 176 3.93 11.69 5.21
C TYR A 176 4.21 10.71 6.36
N ARG A 177 4.34 11.24 7.57
CA ARG A 177 4.63 10.47 8.79
C ARG A 177 3.40 10.32 9.65
N ILE A 178 3.18 9.12 10.18
CA ILE A 178 2.10 8.88 11.13
C ILE A 178 2.38 9.61 12.45
N ILE A 179 1.43 10.40 12.92
CA ILE A 179 1.52 11.10 14.22
C ILE A 179 0.43 10.66 15.19
N TYR A 180 -0.67 10.12 14.68
CA TYR A 180 -1.81 9.67 15.45
C TYR A 180 -2.33 8.34 14.91
N SER A 181 -2.70 7.45 15.82
CA SER A 181 -3.37 6.19 15.58
C SER A 181 -4.41 5.94 16.67
N GLN A 182 -5.64 5.65 16.25
CA GLN A 182 -6.73 5.23 17.11
C GLN A 182 -7.12 3.80 16.81
N ASN A 183 -7.33 3.00 17.85
CA ASN A 183 -7.85 1.64 17.78
C ASN A 183 -6.96 0.61 17.03
N ASP A 184 -5.67 0.93 16.81
CA ASP A 184 -4.64 -0.02 16.35
C ASP A 184 -3.52 -0.13 17.40
N GLU A 185 -3.53 -1.22 18.17
CA GLU A 185 -2.58 -1.49 19.25
C GLU A 185 -1.12 -1.63 18.79
N LYS A 186 -0.90 -1.86 17.48
CA LYS A 186 0.45 -2.02 16.91
C LYS A 186 1.09 -0.68 16.57
N GLU A 187 0.32 0.40 16.57
CA GLU A 187 0.78 1.74 16.19
C GLU A 187 0.85 2.65 17.41
N ILE A 188 1.81 3.58 17.40
CA ILE A 188 2.03 4.50 18.51
C ILE A 188 1.60 5.90 18.08
N THR A 189 0.72 6.50 18.88
CA THR A 189 0.43 7.94 18.78
C THR A 189 1.55 8.73 19.45
N LEU A 190 2.06 9.76 18.77
CA LEU A 190 3.06 10.65 19.36
C LEU A 190 2.43 11.41 20.56
N PRO A 191 3.11 11.51 21.72
CA PRO A 191 2.53 12.16 22.90
C PRO A 191 1.96 13.57 22.64
N ASP A 192 2.65 14.37 21.82
CA ASP A 192 2.28 15.75 21.50
C ASP A 192 1.73 15.89 20.07
N TRP A 193 1.10 14.86 19.50
CA TRP A 193 0.64 14.85 18.11
C TRP A 193 -0.22 16.07 17.71
N ARG A 194 -1.05 16.59 18.64
CA ARG A 194 -1.88 17.79 18.38
C ARG A 194 -1.06 19.03 18.09
N SER A 195 0.12 19.17 18.70
CA SER A 195 1.00 20.33 18.50
C SER A 195 1.48 20.46 17.04
N TYR A 196 1.49 19.35 16.30
CA TYR A 196 1.86 19.32 14.89
C TYR A 196 0.76 19.86 13.97
N LEU A 197 -0.51 19.84 14.39
CA LEU A 197 -1.68 20.20 13.57
C LEU A 197 -2.11 21.66 13.71
N GLY A 198 -1.69 22.33 14.79
CA GLY A 198 -2.10 23.70 15.10
C GLY A 198 -3.17 23.78 16.17
N SER A 199 -3.40 24.98 16.70
CA SER A 199 -4.37 25.24 17.77
C SER A 199 -5.83 25.21 17.30
N ASP A 200 -6.04 25.33 16.00
CA ASP A 200 -7.33 25.38 15.31
C ASP A 200 -7.75 24.01 14.75
N PHE A 201 -6.98 22.96 15.01
CA PHE A 201 -7.33 21.60 14.60
C PHE A 201 -8.70 21.18 15.15
N ASP A 202 -9.62 20.83 14.23
CA ASP A 202 -10.92 20.30 14.59
C ASP A 202 -10.85 18.80 14.92
N ALA A 203 -10.91 18.47 16.20
CA ALA A 203 -10.90 17.09 16.67
C ALA A 203 -12.17 16.31 16.28
N SER A 204 -13.24 16.97 15.82
CA SER A 204 -14.45 16.31 15.33
C SER A 204 -14.18 15.46 14.09
N LEU A 205 -13.14 15.80 13.31
CA LEU A 205 -12.72 15.09 12.11
C LEU A 205 -12.28 13.64 12.38
N LEU A 206 -12.01 13.28 13.64
CA LEU A 206 -11.60 11.92 14.02
C LEU A 206 -12.77 10.93 14.16
N TYR A 207 -14.00 11.43 14.22
CA TYR A 207 -15.21 10.64 14.50
C TYR A 207 -16.14 10.52 13.29
#